data_AF-A0AAV7VSB3-F1
#
_entry.id   AF-A0AAV7VSB3-F1
#
_cell.length_a   1.000
_cell.length_b   1.000
_cell.length_c   1.000
_cell.angle_alpha   90.00
_cell.angle_beta   90.00
_cell.angle_gamma   90.00
#
_symmetry.space_group_name_H-M   'P 1'
#
loop_
_entity.id
_entity.type
_entity.pdbx_description
1 polymer ?
#
loop_
_entity_poly.entity_id
_entity_poly.type
_entity_poly.pdbx_seq_one_letter_code
_entity_poly.pdbx_strand_id
1 'polypeptide(L)'
;MDANKGGNDRGSYTLQKLHAVWDKPAMGRLEAIVSNIKLYDTSLQSLKPTELIVDEIIDAYFGKLCFDRTNCIAFSATVSSAIFMGNYRSSVFRVPFEDKETVLCPTNTGIHWLLLVLKPTSKKILLYDSMVGSLPTYTNLLLNWRAFLQAVKYPDYNLWELTVQSSPKQIDSYNCDSVDEFCGTCSEKRSENAMIICGECW
;
A
#
# COMPACT_ATOMS: atom_id res chain seq x y z
N MET A 1 -33.33 -18.71 20.89
CA MET A 1 -31.94 -19.02 20.50
C MET A 1 -31.86 -18.78 19.01
N ASP A 2 -31.64 -17.55 18.59
CA ASP A 2 -31.46 -17.22 17.17
C ASP A 2 -30.15 -16.45 17.04
N ALA A 3 -29.10 -17.17 16.66
CA ALA A 3 -27.80 -16.60 16.36
C ALA A 3 -27.45 -16.90 14.90
N ASN A 4 -27.01 -15.84 14.22
CA ASN A 4 -26.12 -15.83 13.07
C ASN A 4 -26.56 -16.48 11.75
N LYS A 5 -27.12 -15.64 10.86
CA LYS A 5 -27.06 -15.82 9.39
C LYS A 5 -26.80 -14.49 8.65
N GLY A 6 -25.85 -13.67 9.13
CA GLY A 6 -25.59 -12.33 8.56
C GLY A 6 -24.27 -12.14 7.81
N GLY A 7 -23.35 -13.10 7.86
CA GLY A 7 -21.95 -12.87 7.46
C GLY A 7 -21.54 -13.28 6.04
N ASN A 8 -22.24 -14.23 5.41
CA ASN A 8 -21.70 -14.95 4.24
C ASN A 8 -22.14 -14.37 2.87
N ASP A 9 -23.25 -13.64 2.82
CA ASP A 9 -23.84 -13.21 1.53
C ASP A 9 -23.17 -11.98 0.91
N ARG A 10 -22.57 -11.09 1.73
CA ARG A 10 -21.92 -9.86 1.23
C ARG A 10 -20.63 -10.13 0.47
N GLY A 11 -19.85 -11.13 0.89
CA GLY A 11 -18.60 -11.52 0.22
C GLY A 11 -18.86 -12.10 -1.16
N SER A 12 -19.83 -13.02 -1.25
CA SER A 12 -20.26 -13.64 -2.52
C SER A 12 -20.79 -12.61 -3.52
N TYR A 13 -21.62 -11.68 -3.06
CA TYR A 13 -22.19 -10.62 -3.90
C TYR A 13 -21.14 -9.62 -4.43
N THR A 14 -20.12 -9.31 -3.63
CA THR A 14 -19.04 -8.39 -4.01
C THR A 14 -18.14 -9.02 -5.07
N LEU A 15 -17.78 -10.30 -4.91
CA LEU A 15 -17.01 -11.04 -5.90
C LEU A 15 -17.77 -11.17 -7.22
N GLN A 16 -19.07 -11.49 -7.18
CA GLN A 16 -19.90 -11.57 -8.40
C GLN A 16 -19.91 -10.26 -9.19
N LYS A 17 -19.97 -9.11 -8.51
CA LYS A 17 -19.86 -7.80 -9.17
C LYS A 17 -18.50 -7.56 -9.80
N LEU A 18 -17.43 -7.93 -9.11
CA LEU A 18 -16.07 -7.79 -9.62
C LEU A 18 -15.85 -8.68 -10.86
N HIS A 19 -16.30 -9.94 -10.81
CA HIS A 19 -16.30 -10.84 -11.97
C HIS A 19 -17.08 -10.26 -13.15
N ALA A 20 -18.24 -9.64 -12.90
CA ALA A 20 -19.03 -9.01 -13.96
C ALA A 20 -18.31 -7.81 -14.63
N VAL A 21 -17.39 -7.14 -13.92
CA VAL A 21 -16.50 -6.12 -14.51
C VAL A 21 -15.39 -6.80 -15.33
N TRP A 22 -14.80 -7.86 -14.80
CA TRP A 22 -13.72 -8.63 -15.44
C TRP A 22 -14.13 -9.32 -16.74
N ASP A 23 -15.38 -9.75 -16.85
CA ASP A 23 -15.92 -10.45 -18.02
C ASP A 23 -16.18 -9.52 -19.21
N LYS A 24 -16.12 -8.20 -19.00
CA LYS A 24 -16.36 -7.20 -20.05
C LYS A 24 -15.06 -6.60 -20.55
N PRO A 25 -14.99 -6.20 -21.84
CA PRO A 25 -13.90 -5.35 -22.33
C PRO A 25 -13.83 -4.05 -21.52
N ALA A 26 -12.60 -3.65 -21.18
CA ALA A 26 -12.33 -2.41 -20.47
C ALA A 26 -12.53 -1.22 -21.42
N MET A 27 -13.37 -0.27 -21.02
CA MET A 27 -13.79 0.86 -21.86
C MET A 27 -13.54 2.22 -21.19
N GLY A 28 -12.88 2.26 -20.03
CA GLY A 28 -12.65 3.47 -19.25
C GLY A 28 -13.92 3.96 -18.54
N ARG A 29 -14.83 3.05 -18.20
CA ARG A 29 -16.07 3.40 -17.48
C ARG A 29 -15.76 3.61 -16.00
N LEU A 30 -16.32 4.67 -15.42
CA LEU A 30 -16.20 4.90 -13.98
C LEU A 30 -17.05 3.88 -13.21
N GLU A 31 -16.41 3.07 -12.37
CA GLU A 31 -17.08 2.01 -11.60
C GLU A 31 -17.23 2.41 -10.12
N ALA A 32 -16.29 3.17 -9.56
CA ALA A 32 -16.36 3.65 -8.18
C ALA A 32 -15.59 4.94 -7.93
N ILE A 33 -15.92 5.61 -6.83
CA ILE A 33 -15.10 6.69 -6.24
C ILE A 33 -14.81 6.30 -4.80
N VAL A 34 -13.53 6.14 -4.47
CA VAL A 34 -13.06 5.82 -3.10
C VAL A 34 -12.30 7.02 -2.59
N SER A 35 -12.82 7.67 -1.54
CA SER A 35 -12.33 8.97 -1.06
C SER A 35 -12.34 10.01 -2.21
N ASN A 36 -11.17 10.37 -2.74
CA ASN A 36 -10.98 11.29 -3.85
C ASN A 36 -10.48 10.60 -5.14
N ILE A 37 -10.43 9.27 -5.17
CA ILE A 37 -9.83 8.48 -6.26
C ILE A 37 -10.94 7.85 -7.08
N LYS A 38 -10.87 8.04 -8.40
CA LYS A 38 -11.80 7.47 -9.36
C LYS A 38 -11.27 6.12 -9.83
N LEU A 39 -12.04 5.07 -9.62
CA LEU A 39 -11.73 3.73 -10.09
C LEU A 39 -12.55 3.43 -11.33
N TYR A 40 -11.86 3.11 -12.41
CA TYR A 40 -12.47 2.74 -13.68
C TYR A 40 -12.47 1.22 -13.85
N ASP A 41 -13.23 0.73 -14.81
CA ASP A 41 -13.20 -0.68 -15.18
C ASP A 41 -11.77 -1.15 -15.54
N THR A 42 -10.97 -0.32 -16.20
CA THR A 42 -9.53 -0.57 -16.44
C THR A 42 -8.73 -0.73 -15.15
N SER A 43 -9.02 0.06 -14.10
CA SER A 43 -8.36 -0.07 -12.80
C SER A 43 -8.75 -1.39 -12.14
N LEU A 44 -10.05 -1.74 -12.15
CA LEU A 44 -10.53 -2.99 -11.53
C LEU A 44 -10.05 -4.25 -12.28
N GLN A 45 -9.74 -4.15 -13.57
CA GLN A 45 -9.15 -5.24 -14.34
C GLN A 45 -7.76 -5.62 -13.84
N SER A 46 -7.01 -4.69 -13.23
CA SER A 46 -5.70 -4.97 -12.64
C SER A 46 -5.76 -5.90 -11.43
N LEU A 47 -6.96 -6.14 -10.88
CA LEU A 47 -7.18 -7.08 -9.77
C LEU A 47 -7.38 -8.52 -10.26
N LYS A 48 -7.42 -8.76 -11.57
CA LYS A 48 -7.47 -10.12 -12.12
C LYS A 48 -6.22 -10.89 -11.67
N PRO A 49 -6.33 -12.22 -11.50
CA PRO A 49 -5.16 -13.06 -11.26
C PRO A 49 -4.09 -12.80 -12.32
N THR A 50 -2.82 -12.75 -11.89
CA THR A 50 -1.62 -12.55 -12.74
C THR A 50 -1.44 -11.16 -13.37
N GLU A 51 -2.40 -10.25 -13.19
CA GLU A 51 -2.24 -8.85 -13.61
C GLU A 51 -1.48 -8.05 -12.54
N LEU A 52 -0.76 -7.01 -12.97
CA LEU A 52 -0.11 -6.09 -12.05
C LEU A 52 -1.09 -5.03 -11.57
N ILE A 53 -1.19 -4.85 -10.25
CA ILE A 53 -2.05 -3.83 -9.66
C ILE A 53 -1.56 -2.44 -10.05
N VAL A 54 -2.50 -1.57 -10.46
CA VAL A 54 -2.22 -0.19 -10.83
C VAL A 54 -2.26 0.76 -9.64
N ASP A 55 -1.58 1.90 -9.77
CA ASP A 55 -1.44 2.94 -8.74
C ASP A 55 -2.79 3.37 -8.15
N GLU A 56 -3.86 3.53 -8.96
CA GLU A 56 -5.14 4.02 -8.46
C GLU A 56 -5.82 3.05 -7.48
N ILE A 57 -5.61 1.74 -7.67
CA ILE A 57 -6.14 0.72 -6.75
C ILE A 57 -5.40 0.78 -5.41
N ILE A 58 -4.07 0.88 -5.47
CA ILE A 58 -3.21 1.01 -4.28
C ILE A 58 -3.55 2.28 -3.51
N ASP A 59 -3.68 3.40 -4.20
CA ASP A 59 -4.04 4.68 -3.59
C ASP A 59 -5.44 4.63 -2.97
N ALA A 60 -6.41 4.01 -3.63
CA ALA A 60 -7.77 3.88 -3.11
C ALA A 60 -7.80 3.02 -1.83
N TYR A 61 -7.03 1.93 -1.83
CA TYR A 61 -6.90 1.04 -0.69
C TYR A 61 -6.27 1.76 0.52
N PHE A 62 -5.08 2.34 0.37
CA PHE A 62 -4.40 3.03 1.46
C PHE A 62 -5.10 4.31 1.88
N GLY A 63 -5.71 5.02 0.95
CA GLY A 63 -6.56 6.17 1.23
C GLY A 63 -7.75 5.80 2.11
N LYS A 64 -8.41 4.66 1.83
CA LYS A 64 -9.49 4.16 2.69
C LYS A 64 -8.97 3.68 4.05
N LEU A 65 -7.85 2.96 4.08
CA LEU A 65 -7.24 2.45 5.30
C LEU A 65 -6.87 3.57 6.28
N CYS A 66 -6.24 4.64 5.80
CA CYS A 66 -5.92 5.79 6.64
C CYS A 66 -7.15 6.68 6.93
N PHE A 67 -8.17 6.71 6.08
CA PHE A 67 -9.42 7.43 6.41
C PHE A 67 -10.07 6.86 7.68
N ASP A 68 -9.98 5.55 7.88
CA ASP A 68 -10.53 4.88 9.06
C ASP A 68 -9.64 5.04 10.32
N ARG A 69 -8.48 5.73 10.22
CA ARG A 69 -7.46 5.84 11.28
C ARG A 69 -6.94 7.28 11.43
N THR A 70 -7.25 7.95 12.53
CA THR A 70 -6.95 9.39 12.72
C THR A 70 -5.45 9.77 12.70
N ASN A 71 -4.55 8.84 13.03
CA ASN A 71 -3.09 9.07 13.10
C ASN A 71 -2.32 8.46 11.91
N CYS A 72 -3.01 8.20 10.80
CA CYS A 72 -2.48 7.61 9.58
C CYS A 72 -2.64 8.59 8.42
N ILE A 73 -1.63 8.69 7.56
CA ILE A 73 -1.78 9.30 6.23
C ILE A 73 -1.07 8.43 5.20
N ALA A 74 -1.58 8.40 3.97
CA ALA A 74 -0.94 7.74 2.85
C ALA A 74 -0.46 8.78 1.84
N PHE A 75 0.79 8.64 1.40
CA PHE A 75 1.26 9.28 0.18
C PHE A 75 0.65 8.55 -1.02
N SER A 76 0.42 9.26 -2.12
CA SER A 76 0.10 8.56 -3.36
C SER A 76 1.28 7.76 -3.85
N ALA A 77 0.99 6.63 -4.49
CA ALA A 77 1.96 5.71 -5.05
C ALA A 77 2.92 6.43 -6.00
N THR A 78 2.42 7.31 -6.87
CA THR A 78 3.24 8.08 -7.79
C THR A 78 4.25 8.97 -7.06
N VAL A 79 3.84 9.65 -6.00
CA VAL A 79 4.72 10.57 -5.25
C VAL A 79 5.77 9.79 -4.47
N SER A 80 5.34 8.75 -3.78
CA SER A 80 6.22 7.88 -3.02
C SER A 80 7.26 7.21 -3.93
N SER A 81 6.84 6.72 -5.09
CA SER A 81 7.73 6.15 -6.11
C SER A 81 8.73 7.18 -6.66
N ALA A 82 8.28 8.40 -6.94
CA ALA A 82 9.16 9.47 -7.39
C ALA A 82 10.22 9.83 -6.33
N ILE A 83 9.84 9.90 -5.05
CA ILE A 83 10.79 10.14 -3.95
C ILE A 83 11.78 8.98 -3.85
N PHE A 84 11.30 7.74 -3.85
CA PHE A 84 12.15 6.55 -3.74
C PHE A 84 13.18 6.46 -4.87
N MET A 85 12.80 6.85 -6.09
CA MET A 85 13.69 6.89 -7.26
C MET A 85 14.57 8.15 -7.34
N GLY A 86 14.45 9.09 -6.39
CA GLY A 86 15.20 10.35 -6.39
C GLY A 86 14.70 11.40 -7.39
N ASN A 87 13.54 11.17 -8.00
CA ASN A 87 12.90 12.01 -9.00
C ASN A 87 11.86 12.97 -8.41
N TYR A 88 12.11 13.52 -7.22
CA TYR A 88 11.18 14.42 -6.55
C TYR A 88 11.53 15.90 -6.78
N ARG A 89 10.49 16.75 -6.85
CA ARG A 89 10.63 18.21 -6.84
C ARG A 89 10.08 18.75 -5.52
N SER A 90 10.97 19.25 -4.67
CA SER A 90 10.63 19.72 -3.31
C SER A 90 9.60 20.86 -3.27
N SER A 91 9.42 21.60 -4.36
CA SER A 91 8.39 22.64 -4.47
C SER A 91 6.95 22.09 -4.57
N VAL A 92 6.79 20.81 -4.89
CA VAL A 92 5.48 20.18 -5.18
C VAL A 92 4.92 19.44 -3.95
N PHE A 93 5.79 19.04 -3.01
CA PHE A 93 5.41 18.16 -1.91
C PHE A 93 5.50 18.87 -0.57
N ARG A 94 4.36 19.38 -0.11
CA ARG A 94 4.16 19.93 1.24
C ARG A 94 3.02 19.20 1.93
N VAL A 95 3.15 17.89 2.04
CA VAL A 95 2.20 17.12 2.86
C VAL A 95 2.73 17.19 4.29
N PRO A 96 2.09 17.92 5.22
CA PRO A 96 2.45 17.84 6.62
C PRO A 96 2.08 16.45 7.13
N PHE A 97 3.02 15.78 7.77
CA PHE A 97 2.83 14.47 8.38
C PHE A 97 3.54 14.35 9.74
N GLU A 98 4.05 15.47 10.27
CA GLU A 98 4.77 15.57 11.53
C GLU A 98 3.94 15.11 12.73
N ASP A 99 2.61 15.32 12.65
CA ASP A 99 1.64 14.95 13.68
C ASP A 99 1.14 13.51 13.55
N LYS A 100 1.60 12.77 12.53
CA LYS A 100 1.14 11.41 12.26
C LYS A 100 2.04 10.39 12.92
N GLU A 101 1.40 9.34 13.42
CA GLU A 101 2.11 8.20 13.97
C GLU A 101 2.65 7.29 12.85
N THR A 102 1.87 7.16 11.78
CA THR A 102 2.18 6.31 10.65
C THR A 102 1.93 7.03 9.33
N VAL A 103 2.92 6.99 8.45
CA VAL A 103 2.80 7.45 7.07
C VAL A 103 3.06 6.28 6.14
N LEU A 104 2.08 5.93 5.32
CA LEU A 104 2.16 4.84 4.36
C LEU A 104 2.62 5.38 3.01
N CYS A 105 3.62 4.74 2.44
CA CYS A 105 4.31 5.17 1.23
C CYS A 105 4.41 3.99 0.26
N PRO A 106 3.28 3.61 -0.38
CA PRO A 106 3.28 2.58 -1.41
C PRO A 106 4.19 2.98 -2.56
N THR A 107 5.05 2.09 -3.02
CA THR A 107 6.16 2.43 -3.91
C THR A 107 6.28 1.41 -5.03
N ASN A 108 6.15 1.86 -6.26
CA ASN A 108 6.35 1.04 -7.44
C ASN A 108 7.78 1.23 -7.96
N THR A 109 8.49 0.11 -8.16
CA THR A 109 9.83 0.11 -8.76
C THR A 109 9.81 -0.04 -10.29
N GLY A 110 8.63 -0.04 -10.89
CA GLY A 110 8.36 -0.26 -12.31
C GLY A 110 7.89 -1.69 -12.60
N ILE A 111 8.31 -2.66 -11.80
CA ILE A 111 7.95 -4.09 -11.96
C ILE A 111 7.55 -4.76 -10.64
N HIS A 112 7.61 -4.04 -9.52
CA HIS A 112 7.42 -4.59 -8.19
C HIS A 112 6.94 -3.52 -7.21
N TRP A 113 5.95 -3.87 -6.39
CA TRP A 113 5.42 -3.02 -5.34
C TRP A 113 6.15 -3.25 -4.01
N LEU A 114 6.48 -2.14 -3.36
CA LEU A 114 7.08 -2.06 -2.04
C LEU A 114 6.20 -1.21 -1.14
N LEU A 115 6.27 -1.44 0.17
CA LEU A 115 5.67 -0.53 1.14
C LEU A 115 6.76 0.09 2.00
N LEU A 116 6.90 1.42 1.90
CA LEU A 116 7.62 2.17 2.92
C LEU A 116 6.64 2.65 3.99
N VAL A 117 7.09 2.63 5.23
CA VAL A 117 6.37 3.18 6.37
C VAL A 117 7.28 4.16 7.08
N LEU A 118 6.89 5.44 7.12
CA LEU A 118 7.54 6.39 8.00
C LEU A 118 6.85 6.36 9.36
N LYS A 119 7.68 6.38 10.41
CA LYS A 119 7.28 6.56 11.81
C LYS A 119 7.87 7.88 12.31
N PRO A 120 7.18 9.01 12.12
CA PRO A 120 7.69 10.35 12.45
C PRO A 120 8.18 10.49 13.89
N THR A 121 7.40 10.01 14.87
CA THR A 121 7.72 10.08 16.30
C THR A 121 9.02 9.37 16.65
N SER A 122 9.24 8.17 16.10
CA SER A 122 10.45 7.38 16.36
C SER A 122 11.57 7.63 15.35
N LYS A 123 11.35 8.51 14.36
CA LYS A 123 12.28 8.82 13.27
C LYS A 123 12.77 7.56 12.55
N LYS A 124 11.84 6.70 12.09
CA LYS A 124 12.19 5.48 11.35
C LYS A 124 11.57 5.46 9.97
N ILE A 125 12.33 4.96 9.00
CA ILE A 125 11.85 4.56 7.68
C ILE A 125 11.97 3.04 7.63
N LEU A 126 10.83 2.38 7.53
CA LEU A 126 10.72 0.92 7.45
C LEU A 126 10.40 0.57 5.99
N LEU A 127 11.15 -0.35 5.39
CA LEU A 127 10.86 -0.91 4.08
C LEU A 127 10.36 -2.34 4.23
N TYR A 128 9.18 -2.61 3.67
CA TYR A 128 8.60 -3.94 3.54
C TYR A 128 8.69 -4.36 2.07
N ASP A 129 9.29 -5.52 1.84
CA ASP A 129 9.48 -6.14 0.53
C ASP A 129 9.13 -7.62 0.63
N SER A 130 8.12 -8.01 -0.13
CA SER A 130 7.60 -9.37 -0.24
C SER A 130 8.45 -10.27 -1.16
N MET A 131 9.28 -9.75 -2.08
CA MET A 131 10.16 -10.59 -2.92
C MET A 131 11.45 -10.98 -2.22
N VAL A 132 12.29 -10.01 -1.87
CA VAL A 132 13.61 -10.22 -1.25
C VAL A 132 14.08 -8.92 -0.59
N GLY A 133 14.14 -8.85 0.74
CA GLY A 133 14.73 -7.70 1.43
C GLY A 133 16.07 -8.01 2.09
N SER A 134 17.20 -7.66 1.47
CA SER A 134 18.40 -7.36 2.25
C SER A 134 18.75 -5.89 2.09
N LEU A 135 19.09 -5.23 3.21
CA LEU A 135 19.41 -3.80 3.27
C LEU A 135 20.37 -3.32 2.17
N PRO A 136 21.44 -4.05 1.79
CA PRO A 136 22.38 -3.60 0.75
C PRO A 136 21.74 -3.25 -0.59
N THR A 137 20.65 -3.92 -0.98
CA THR A 137 19.95 -3.67 -2.25
C THR A 137 19.24 -2.32 -2.27
N TYR A 138 18.73 -1.88 -1.12
CA TYR A 138 17.85 -0.71 -1.01
C TYR A 138 18.49 0.49 -0.32
N THR A 139 19.71 0.35 0.25
CA THR A 139 20.40 1.44 0.97
C THR A 139 20.43 2.73 0.17
N ASN A 140 20.81 2.68 -1.11
CA ASN A 140 20.90 3.88 -1.96
C ASN A 140 19.53 4.52 -2.24
N LEU A 141 18.47 3.71 -2.34
CA LEU A 141 17.12 4.21 -2.59
C LEU A 141 16.46 4.78 -1.32
N LEU A 142 16.76 4.19 -0.15
CA LEU A 142 16.31 4.73 1.13
C LEU A 142 17.01 6.06 1.50
N LEU A 143 18.22 6.31 0.99
CA LEU A 143 18.86 7.62 1.11
C LEU A 143 18.09 8.73 0.38
N ASN A 144 17.36 8.41 -0.70
CA ASN A 144 16.53 9.40 -1.40
C ASN A 144 15.40 9.92 -0.52
N TRP A 145 14.83 9.08 0.35
CA TRP A 145 13.85 9.52 1.34
C TRP A 145 14.44 10.47 2.38
N ARG A 146 15.65 10.20 2.88
CA ARG A 146 16.36 11.17 3.75
C ARG A 146 16.65 12.49 3.03
N ALA A 147 17.05 12.44 1.75
CA ALA A 147 17.28 13.63 0.95
C ALA A 147 15.97 14.42 0.73
N PHE A 148 14.85 13.72 0.54
CA PHE A 148 13.53 14.36 0.48
C PHE A 148 13.18 15.06 1.80
N LEU A 149 13.34 14.38 2.94
CA LEU A 149 13.12 14.96 4.27
C LEU A 149 13.98 16.22 4.47
N GLN A 150 15.25 16.19 4.04
CA GLN A 150 16.12 17.36 4.02
C GLN A 150 15.56 18.49 3.14
N ALA A 151 15.11 18.17 1.93
CA ALA A 151 14.63 19.14 0.95
C ALA A 151 13.33 19.83 1.38
N VAL A 152 12.45 19.13 2.10
CA VAL A 152 11.24 19.70 2.72
C VAL A 152 11.53 20.33 4.09
N LYS A 153 12.80 20.36 4.51
CA LYS A 153 13.28 20.93 5.79
C LYS A 153 12.64 20.28 7.02
N TYR A 154 12.40 18.98 6.94
CA TYR A 154 11.90 18.20 8.07
C TYR A 154 12.94 18.22 9.22
N PRO A 155 12.55 18.50 10.47
CA PRO A 155 13.47 18.52 11.60
C PRO A 155 14.20 17.19 11.78
N ASP A 156 15.48 17.25 12.15
CA ASP A 156 16.29 16.08 12.46
C ASP A 156 16.32 15.01 11.34
N TYR A 157 16.16 15.40 10.07
CA TYR A 157 16.12 14.49 8.91
C TYR A 157 17.30 13.52 8.85
N ASN A 158 18.47 13.92 9.36
CA ASN A 158 19.70 13.13 9.42
C ASN A 158 19.70 12.05 10.51
N LEU A 159 18.79 12.13 11.48
CA LEU A 159 18.64 11.17 12.58
C LEU A 159 17.68 10.01 12.24
N TRP A 160 17.03 10.04 11.07
CA TRP A 160 16.05 9.03 10.71
C TRP A 160 16.70 7.68 10.42
N GLU A 161 16.41 6.65 11.20
CA GLU A 161 16.91 5.30 11.01
C GLU A 161 16.29 4.64 9.76
N LEU A 162 17.10 3.93 8.97
CA LEU A 162 16.66 3.19 7.78
C LEU A 162 16.72 1.70 8.08
N THR A 163 15.58 1.00 7.99
CA THR A 163 15.51 -0.44 8.27
C THR A 163 14.72 -1.17 7.19
N VAL A 164 15.18 -2.37 6.81
CA VAL A 164 14.40 -3.31 6.00
C VAL A 164 13.79 -4.33 6.94
N GLN A 165 12.47 -4.46 6.90
CA GLN A 165 11.72 -5.36 7.75
C GLN A 165 11.58 -6.73 7.08
N SER A 166 11.65 -7.79 7.87
CA SER A 166 11.31 -9.13 7.39
C SER A 166 9.81 -9.19 7.10
N SER A 167 9.44 -9.46 5.86
CA SER A 167 8.05 -9.70 5.45
C SER A 167 7.93 -11.14 4.95
N PRO A 168 6.75 -11.79 5.06
CA PRO A 168 6.51 -13.05 4.37
C PRO A 168 6.82 -12.92 2.89
N LYS A 169 7.51 -13.93 2.37
CA LYS A 169 7.92 -13.93 0.98
C LYS A 169 6.73 -14.26 0.10
N GLN A 170 6.48 -13.45 -0.92
CA GLN A 170 5.60 -13.82 -2.02
C GLN A 170 6.16 -15.05 -2.73
N ILE A 171 5.26 -15.91 -3.18
CA ILE A 171 5.60 -17.18 -3.83
C ILE A 171 5.63 -17.00 -5.37
N ASP A 172 5.00 -15.95 -5.88
CA ASP A 172 4.86 -15.63 -7.29
C ASP A 172 5.32 -14.20 -7.62
N SER A 173 5.39 -13.83 -8.90
CA SER A 173 5.93 -12.53 -9.36
C SER A 173 4.89 -11.41 -9.47
N TYR A 174 3.62 -11.67 -9.11
CA TYR A 174 2.51 -10.74 -9.37
C TYR A 174 1.77 -10.31 -8.09
N ASN A 175 1.85 -11.07 -7.00
CA ASN A 175 1.25 -10.73 -5.70
C ASN A 175 2.18 -9.90 -4.79
N CYS A 176 2.91 -8.94 -5.36
CA CYS A 176 3.85 -8.11 -4.59
C CYS A 176 3.21 -7.13 -3.60
N ASP A 177 1.94 -6.83 -3.82
CA ASP A 177 1.05 -6.08 -2.94
C ASP A 177 0.58 -6.87 -1.71
N SER A 178 0.77 -8.20 -1.69
CA SER A 178 0.42 -9.06 -0.56
C SER A 178 1.53 -9.03 0.50
N VAL A 179 1.34 -8.23 1.55
CA VAL A 179 2.13 -8.32 2.78
C VAL A 179 1.26 -9.01 3.82
N ASP A 180 1.46 -10.32 4.01
CA ASP A 180 0.94 -11.00 5.20
C ASP A 180 1.73 -10.47 6.40
N GLU A 181 1.07 -9.95 7.43
CA GLU A 181 1.69 -9.86 8.75
C GLU A 181 1.06 -10.96 9.61
N PHE A 182 1.92 -11.74 10.27
CA PHE A 182 1.53 -12.90 11.05
C PHE A 182 0.63 -12.49 12.23
N CYS A 183 -0.67 -12.68 12.08
CA CYS A 183 -1.65 -12.46 13.14
C CYS A 183 -1.60 -13.61 14.16
N GLY A 184 -1.18 -13.34 15.40
CA GLY A 184 -1.20 -14.32 16.50
C GLY A 184 -2.61 -14.72 16.98
N THR A 185 -3.65 -14.05 16.50
CA THR A 185 -5.06 -14.22 16.92
C THR A 185 -5.98 -14.76 15.83
N CYS A 186 -5.61 -14.69 14.54
CA CYS A 186 -6.41 -15.19 13.43
C CYS A 186 -5.83 -16.52 12.92
N SER A 187 -6.25 -17.62 13.53
CA SER A 187 -5.89 -18.99 13.14
C SER A 187 -6.60 -19.50 11.88
N GLU A 188 -6.94 -18.63 10.93
CA GLU A 188 -7.54 -19.04 9.65
C GLU A 188 -6.58 -18.77 8.51
N LYS A 189 -5.97 -19.86 8.00
CA LYS A 189 -5.36 -19.88 6.67
C LYS A 189 -6.45 -19.50 5.65
N ARG A 190 -6.42 -18.28 5.13
CA ARG A 190 -7.20 -17.94 3.93
C ARG A 190 -6.34 -18.26 2.71
N SER A 191 -6.75 -19.32 2.02
CA SER A 191 -6.24 -19.72 0.73
C SER A 191 -6.70 -18.73 -0.36
N GLU A 192 -5.77 -18.45 -1.27
CA GLU A 192 -5.98 -17.97 -2.65
C GLU A 192 -6.43 -16.51 -2.83
N ASN A 193 -5.46 -15.68 -3.24
CA ASN A 193 -5.61 -14.48 -4.07
C ASN A 193 -6.46 -13.32 -3.52
N ALA A 194 -6.20 -12.86 -2.30
CA ALA A 194 -6.68 -11.56 -1.88
C ALA A 194 -5.71 -10.89 -0.89
N MET A 195 -5.25 -9.71 -1.25
CA MET A 195 -4.68 -8.69 -0.37
C MET A 195 -5.58 -8.52 0.86
N ILE A 196 -5.20 -9.10 1.99
CA ILE A 196 -5.79 -8.82 3.30
C ILE A 196 -4.63 -8.47 4.23
N ILE A 197 -4.21 -7.20 4.22
CA ILE A 197 -3.57 -6.65 5.42
C ILE A 197 -4.69 -6.61 6.45
N CYS A 198 -4.63 -7.51 7.43
CA CYS A 198 -5.60 -7.56 8.52
C CYS A 198 -5.65 -6.20 9.23
N GLY A 199 -6.82 -5.55 9.19
CA GLY A 199 -7.06 -4.26 9.85
C GLY A 199 -6.92 -4.31 11.38
N GLU A 200 -6.80 -5.51 11.96
CA GLU A 200 -6.67 -5.76 13.41
C GLU A 200 -5.22 -5.98 13.88
N CYS A 201 -4.22 -5.89 12.97
CA CYS A 201 -2.81 -6.18 13.29
C CYS A 201 -1.89 -4.96 13.30
N TRP A 202 -2.39 -3.77 13.66
CA TRP A 202 -1.59 -2.56 13.88
C TRP A 202 -2.05 -1.79 15.10
#